data_AF-A0AA39KV37-F1
#
_entry.id   AF-A0AA39KV37-F1
#
_cell.length_a   1.000
_cell.length_b   1.000
_cell.length_c   1.000
_cell.angle_alpha   90.00
_cell.angle_beta   90.00
_cell.angle_gamma   90.00
#
_symmetry.space_group_name_H-M   'P 1'
#
loop_
_entity.id
_entity.type
_entity.pdbx_description
1 polymer ?
#
loop_
_entity_poly.entity_id
_entity_poly.type
_entity_poly.pdbx_seq_one_letter_code
_entity_poly.pdbx_strand_id
1 'polypeptide(L)'
;MLVREREGCSGDREGEIIGDEILSGQQKDTNSHFICTHLYNCGVKVKKISVICDDVEIIADEIRDYSSKYKYVITAGGVGPTHDDVTYEGLAKAFNDNLHYHPLILDIVKKLFNIQNETSPGLKLAYIPQKSSLKFGKEIQFPCINVENVYVFPGSPRYLEPSFQALCKDLFSGPRKFIKKKLCINVTEELFANALTTVSKEFPHVKFGSYPVADQSCRGQL
;
A
#
# COMPACT_ATOMS: atom_id res chain seq x y z
N MET A 1 -0.44 -0.94 -7.49
CA MET A 1 -1.79 -1.30 -7.98
C MET A 1 -2.58 -0.01 -8.27
N LEU A 2 -3.73 0.03 -8.99
CA LEU A 2 -4.79 -0.41 -11.64
C LEU A 2 -6.29 -0.92 -11.97
N VAL A 3 -7.27 -0.03 -12.23
CA VAL A 3 -8.58 -0.36 -12.83
C VAL A 3 -9.21 0.97 -13.27
N ARG A 4 -9.23 1.26 -14.57
CA ARG A 4 -10.32 2.02 -15.22
C ARG A 4 -11.54 1.08 -15.27
N GLU A 5 -12.78 1.55 -15.21
CA GLU A 5 -13.40 2.32 -16.29
C GLU A 5 -14.03 3.66 -15.83
N ARG A 6 -14.53 4.42 -16.81
CA ARG A 6 -15.71 5.30 -16.73
C ARG A 6 -16.87 4.49 -17.34
N GLU A 7 -18.11 4.55 -16.91
CA GLU A 7 -18.84 5.70 -16.34
C GLU A 7 -19.68 5.32 -15.11
N GLY A 8 -20.23 6.34 -14.42
CA GLY A 8 -21.21 6.15 -13.35
C GLY A 8 -20.63 5.84 -11.96
N CYS A 9 -21.17 6.55 -10.96
CA CYS A 9 -20.98 6.34 -9.51
C CYS A 9 -19.53 6.27 -8.95
N SER A 10 -19.23 7.23 -8.08
CA SER A 10 -17.97 7.35 -7.33
C SER A 10 -17.55 6.06 -6.61
N GLY A 11 -16.24 5.84 -6.49
CA GLY A 11 -15.61 4.75 -5.75
C GLY A 11 -14.10 4.75 -5.93
N ASP A 12 -13.37 4.77 -4.81
CA ASP A 12 -11.92 4.94 -4.79
C ASP A 12 -11.15 3.65 -5.12
N ARG A 13 -9.92 3.81 -5.60
CA ARG A 13 -9.14 2.76 -6.29
C ARG A 13 -7.63 3.01 -6.14
N GLU A 14 -6.93 2.19 -5.37
CA GLU A 14 -5.56 2.49 -4.88
C GLU A 14 -4.51 1.46 -5.32
N GLY A 15 -3.38 1.36 -4.58
CA GLY A 15 -2.77 0.07 -4.22
C GLY A 15 -1.27 -0.11 -4.51
N GLU A 16 -0.70 -1.23 -4.02
CA GLU A 16 0.73 -1.39 -3.72
C GLU A 16 1.75 -1.79 -4.81
N ILE A 17 3.01 -1.59 -4.43
CA ILE A 17 4.29 -2.10 -4.94
C ILE A 17 5.21 -2.37 -3.72
N ILE A 18 5.95 -3.50 -3.68
CA ILE A 18 6.88 -3.92 -2.60
C ILE A 18 8.19 -4.47 -3.20
N GLY A 19 9.31 -4.49 -2.43
CA GLY A 19 10.68 -4.83 -2.87
C GLY A 19 11.16 -6.29 -2.69
N ASP A 20 12.48 -6.48 -2.84
CA ASP A 20 13.16 -7.79 -3.01
C ASP A 20 13.17 -8.72 -1.78
N GLU A 21 13.03 -8.20 -0.56
CA GLU A 21 13.05 -9.02 0.66
C GLU A 21 11.85 -9.98 0.76
N ILE A 22 10.78 -9.64 0.03
CA ILE A 22 9.58 -10.45 -0.15
C ILE A 22 9.73 -11.44 -1.33
N LEU A 23 10.38 -11.03 -2.43
CA LEU A 23 10.64 -11.93 -3.58
C LEU A 23 11.58 -13.08 -3.22
N SER A 24 12.60 -12.79 -2.41
CA SER A 24 13.51 -13.80 -1.87
C SER A 24 12.91 -14.69 -0.79
N GLY A 25 11.70 -14.37 -0.30
CA GLY A 25 11.00 -15.11 0.75
C GLY A 25 11.66 -15.06 2.14
N GLN A 26 12.68 -14.20 2.32
CA GLN A 26 13.38 -14.05 3.60
C GLN A 26 12.49 -13.39 4.66
N GLN A 27 11.68 -12.43 4.23
CA GLN A 27 10.70 -11.75 5.08
C GLN A 27 9.28 -12.08 4.62
N LYS A 28 8.37 -12.26 5.59
CA LYS A 28 6.94 -12.37 5.29
C LYS A 28 6.37 -10.97 5.05
N ASP A 29 5.65 -10.81 3.94
CA ASP A 29 4.89 -9.60 3.67
C ASP A 29 3.80 -9.36 4.74
N THR A 30 4.02 -8.32 5.54
CA THR A 30 3.05 -7.76 6.48
C THR A 30 2.44 -6.44 5.99
N ASN A 31 3.15 -5.72 5.12
CA ASN A 31 2.76 -4.38 4.67
C ASN A 31 1.50 -4.43 3.82
N SER A 32 1.44 -5.35 2.85
CA SER A 32 0.26 -5.52 2.01
C SER A 32 -0.91 -6.09 2.78
N HIS A 33 -0.66 -6.96 3.77
CA HIS A 33 -1.74 -7.42 4.65
C HIS A 33 -2.35 -6.26 5.48
N PHE A 34 -1.51 -5.39 6.04
CA PHE A 34 -1.94 -4.21 6.79
C PHE A 34 -2.68 -3.21 5.89
N ILE A 35 -2.07 -2.78 4.77
CA ILE A 35 -2.65 -1.82 3.83
C ILE A 35 -3.99 -2.35 3.30
N CYS A 36 -4.06 -3.59 2.81
CA CYS A 36 -5.30 -4.18 2.31
C CYS A 36 -6.41 -4.21 3.38
N THR A 37 -6.06 -4.47 4.64
CA THR A 37 -7.02 -4.53 5.75
C THR A 37 -7.55 -3.13 6.08
N HIS A 38 -6.67 -2.13 6.20
CA HIS A 38 -7.07 -0.76 6.50
C HIS A 38 -7.89 -0.14 5.37
N LEU A 39 -7.53 -0.35 4.11
CA LEU A 39 -8.30 0.13 2.97
C LEU A 39 -9.68 -0.51 2.89
N TYR A 40 -9.78 -1.81 3.16
CA TYR A 40 -11.07 -2.50 3.24
C TYR A 40 -11.97 -1.90 4.35
N ASN A 41 -11.39 -1.54 5.49
CA ASN A 41 -12.10 -0.86 6.60
C ASN A 41 -12.53 0.58 6.24
N CYS A 42 -11.79 1.26 5.37
CA CYS A 42 -12.15 2.53 4.73
C CYS A 42 -13.11 2.37 3.52
N GLY A 43 -13.57 1.16 3.23
CA GLY A 43 -14.49 0.89 2.12
C GLY A 43 -13.85 0.92 0.72
N VAL A 44 -12.51 0.92 0.63
CA VAL A 44 -11.77 0.93 -0.64
C VAL A 44 -11.31 -0.48 -1.02
N LYS A 45 -11.39 -0.80 -2.31
CA LYS A 45 -11.23 -2.16 -2.82
C LYS A 45 -9.87 -2.36 -3.50
N VAL A 46 -9.02 -3.15 -2.87
CA VAL A 46 -7.78 -3.70 -3.47
C VAL A 46 -8.11 -4.60 -4.69
N LYS A 47 -7.18 -4.67 -5.67
CA LYS A 47 -7.38 -5.16 -7.05
C LYS A 47 -6.23 -6.00 -7.61
N LYS A 48 -4.98 -5.66 -7.29
CA LYS A 48 -3.70 -6.34 -7.60
C LYS A 48 -2.75 -5.98 -6.45
N ILE A 49 -1.65 -6.70 -6.30
CA ILE A 49 -0.45 -6.27 -5.58
C ILE A 49 0.72 -6.61 -6.53
N SER A 50 1.78 -5.80 -6.55
CA SER A 50 3.04 -6.23 -7.17
C SER A 50 4.14 -6.26 -6.12
N VAL A 51 5.02 -7.23 -6.29
CA VAL A 51 6.32 -7.28 -5.65
C VAL A 51 7.32 -7.33 -6.79
N ILE A 52 8.30 -6.45 -6.78
CA ILE A 52 9.28 -6.24 -7.86
C ILE A 52 10.67 -6.07 -7.26
N CYS A 53 11.71 -6.26 -8.07
CA CYS A 53 13.07 -6.03 -7.63
C CYS A 53 13.37 -4.53 -7.45
N ASP A 54 14.34 -4.24 -6.59
CA ASP A 54 14.79 -2.88 -6.27
C ASP A 54 15.71 -2.32 -7.38
N ASP A 55 15.13 -2.15 -8.58
CA ASP A 55 15.75 -1.61 -9.78
C ASP A 55 14.99 -0.38 -10.30
N VAL A 56 15.75 0.65 -10.71
CA VAL A 56 15.21 1.96 -11.12
C VAL A 56 14.33 1.88 -12.36
N GLU A 57 14.65 1.02 -13.34
CA GLU A 57 13.85 0.86 -14.56
C GLU A 57 12.56 0.09 -14.27
N ILE A 58 12.66 -1.03 -13.53
CA ILE A 58 11.52 -1.89 -13.18
C ILE A 58 10.51 -1.11 -12.31
N ILE A 59 11.00 -0.36 -11.30
CA ILE A 59 10.16 0.52 -10.48
C ILE A 59 9.54 1.62 -11.35
N ALA A 60 10.32 2.29 -12.20
CA ALA A 60 9.81 3.39 -13.03
C ALA A 60 8.72 2.93 -14.02
N ASP A 61 8.87 1.74 -14.60
CA ASP A 61 7.93 1.20 -15.58
C ASP A 61 6.65 0.67 -14.91
N GLU A 62 6.75 -0.06 -13.79
CA GLU A 62 5.56 -0.50 -13.03
C GLU A 62 4.80 0.70 -12.43
N ILE A 63 5.50 1.74 -11.93
CA ILE A 63 4.87 3.00 -11.49
C ILE A 63 4.17 3.70 -12.66
N ARG A 64 4.79 3.79 -13.84
CA ARG A 64 4.21 4.48 -15.01
C ARG A 64 3.00 3.74 -15.57
N ASP A 65 3.08 2.41 -15.67
CA ASP A 65 1.94 1.58 -16.04
C ASP A 65 0.79 1.78 -15.05
N TYR A 66 1.09 1.73 -13.75
CA TYR A 66 0.10 1.85 -12.69
C TYR A 66 -0.56 3.22 -12.60
N SER A 67 0.23 4.30 -12.59
CA SER A 67 -0.28 5.67 -12.52
C SER A 67 -1.34 5.93 -13.61
N SER A 68 -1.09 5.43 -14.83
CA SER A 68 -1.90 5.69 -16.02
C SER A 68 -3.34 5.14 -16.01
N LYS A 69 -3.65 4.11 -15.21
CA LYS A 69 -4.96 3.42 -15.24
C LYS A 69 -5.53 3.06 -13.85
N TYR A 70 -5.04 3.69 -12.78
CA TYR A 70 -5.62 3.62 -11.43
C TYR A 70 -6.26 4.97 -11.00
N LYS A 71 -6.61 5.16 -9.71
CA LYS A 71 -6.89 6.50 -9.15
C LYS A 71 -5.78 6.94 -8.20
N TYR A 72 -5.29 6.03 -7.36
CA TYR A 72 -4.10 6.17 -6.54
C TYR A 72 -3.20 4.95 -6.72
N VAL A 73 -1.91 5.09 -6.45
CA VAL A 73 -0.91 4.02 -6.34
C VAL A 73 -0.18 4.23 -5.01
N ILE A 74 0.18 3.14 -4.35
CA ILE A 74 0.93 3.10 -3.09
C ILE A 74 2.22 2.32 -3.36
N THR A 75 3.32 2.66 -2.70
CA THR A 75 4.52 1.82 -2.63
C THR A 75 4.98 1.68 -1.17
N ALA A 76 5.61 0.55 -0.84
CA ALA A 76 6.08 0.22 0.50
C ALA A 76 7.42 -0.53 0.43
N GLY A 77 8.54 0.20 0.44
CA GLY A 77 9.88 -0.37 0.23
C GLY A 77 10.81 0.56 -0.55
N GLY A 78 12.09 0.20 -0.63
CA GLY A 78 13.12 0.95 -1.36
C GLY A 78 13.28 2.42 -0.96
N VAL A 79 13.03 2.76 0.31
CA VAL A 79 13.19 4.12 0.87
C VAL A 79 13.89 4.03 2.22
N GLY A 80 15.19 4.27 2.17
CA GLY A 80 16.15 4.03 3.25
C GLY A 80 17.52 4.62 2.92
N PRO A 81 18.56 4.26 3.70
CA PRO A 81 19.91 4.82 3.58
C PRO A 81 20.83 4.02 2.66
N THR A 82 20.43 2.85 2.15
CA THR A 82 21.33 1.96 1.39
C THR A 82 21.22 2.18 -0.13
N HIS A 83 22.03 1.45 -0.89
CA HIS A 83 22.28 1.71 -2.31
C HIS A 83 21.16 1.17 -3.21
N ASP A 84 20.57 0.07 -2.78
CA ASP A 84 19.36 -0.63 -3.19
C ASP A 84 18.05 0.13 -2.89
N ASP A 85 18.01 1.07 -1.94
CA ASP A 85 16.81 1.89 -1.67
C ASP A 85 16.48 2.87 -2.82
N VAL A 86 15.94 2.40 -3.95
CA VAL A 86 15.83 3.19 -5.21
C VAL A 86 14.41 3.57 -5.64
N THR A 87 13.42 3.50 -4.73
CA THR A 87 12.02 3.85 -5.03
C THR A 87 11.84 5.33 -5.40
N TYR A 88 12.62 6.25 -4.83
CA TYR A 88 12.54 7.68 -5.18
C TYR A 88 13.16 7.97 -6.55
N GLU A 89 14.27 7.33 -6.89
CA GLU A 89 14.91 7.35 -8.20
C GLU A 89 13.96 6.81 -9.29
N GLY A 90 13.33 5.65 -9.04
CA GLY A 90 12.31 5.07 -9.92
C GLY A 90 11.07 5.95 -10.06
N LEU A 91 10.58 6.55 -8.97
CA LEU A 91 9.47 7.50 -8.99
C LEU A 91 9.78 8.76 -9.81
N ALA A 92 10.98 9.34 -9.64
CA ALA A 92 11.44 10.48 -10.41
C ALA A 92 11.49 10.14 -11.90
N LYS A 93 12.06 8.97 -12.25
CA LYS A 93 12.14 8.50 -13.63
C LYS A 93 10.78 8.19 -14.25
N ALA A 94 9.82 7.64 -13.50
CA ALA A 94 8.47 7.36 -13.97
C ALA A 94 7.76 8.61 -14.53
N PHE A 95 7.99 9.76 -13.89
CA PHE A 95 7.34 11.05 -14.20
C PHE A 95 8.25 12.06 -14.91
N ASN A 96 9.41 11.63 -15.43
CA ASN A 96 10.42 12.52 -16.02
C ASN A 96 10.69 13.75 -15.13
N ASP A 97 11.13 13.47 -13.92
CA ASP A 97 11.43 14.41 -12.85
C ASP A 97 12.87 14.18 -12.33
N ASN A 98 13.39 15.14 -11.57
CA ASN A 98 14.72 15.03 -10.96
C ASN A 98 14.60 14.90 -9.44
N LEU A 99 15.54 14.19 -8.80
CA LEU A 99 15.69 14.26 -7.35
C LEU A 99 16.26 15.62 -6.94
N HIS A 100 15.79 16.13 -5.80
CA HIS A 100 16.33 17.31 -5.12
C HIS A 100 16.33 17.10 -3.61
N TYR A 101 17.24 17.80 -2.95
CA TYR A 101 17.32 17.86 -1.50
C TYR A 101 16.15 18.68 -0.93
N HIS A 102 15.34 18.08 -0.05
CA HIS A 102 14.18 18.74 0.56
C HIS A 102 14.41 19.05 2.06
N PRO A 103 14.61 20.33 2.46
CA PRO A 103 15.03 20.71 3.81
C PRO A 103 14.16 20.16 4.95
N LEU A 104 12.84 20.17 4.81
CA LEU A 104 11.96 19.67 5.88
C LEU A 104 12.07 18.15 6.09
N ILE A 105 12.46 17.37 5.06
CA ILE A 105 12.70 15.94 5.23
C ILE A 105 14.07 15.71 5.87
N LEU A 106 15.08 16.52 5.50
CA LEU A 106 16.38 16.49 6.18
C LEU A 106 16.24 16.70 7.69
N ASP A 107 15.51 17.72 8.14
CA ASP A 107 15.38 18.02 9.57
C ASP A 107 14.68 16.89 10.33
N ILE A 108 13.69 16.25 9.70
CA ILE A 108 13.04 15.03 10.21
C ILE A 108 14.06 13.89 10.28
N VAL A 109 14.73 13.57 9.17
CA VAL A 109 15.71 12.48 9.04
C VAL A 109 16.88 12.64 10.02
N LYS A 110 17.48 13.83 10.13
CA LYS A 110 18.54 14.14 11.10
C LYS A 110 18.05 13.90 12.53
N LYS A 111 16.83 14.31 12.87
CA LYS A 111 16.23 14.10 14.20
C LYS A 111 15.87 12.63 14.48
N LEU A 112 15.39 11.89 13.47
CA LEU A 112 14.99 10.48 13.60
C LEU A 112 16.17 9.54 13.81
N PHE A 113 17.22 9.72 13.02
CA PHE A 113 18.38 8.84 12.98
C PHE A 113 19.60 9.43 13.73
N ASN A 114 19.39 10.53 14.48
CA ASN A 114 20.41 11.26 15.24
C ASN A 114 21.67 11.61 14.40
N ILE A 115 21.47 12.07 13.17
CA ILE A 115 22.56 12.32 12.22
C ILE A 115 23.19 13.69 12.52
N GLN A 116 24.40 13.64 13.08
CA GLN A 116 25.23 14.82 13.37
C GLN A 116 26.31 15.10 12.29
N ASN A 117 26.53 14.17 11.36
CA ASN A 117 27.56 14.26 10.31
C ASN A 117 26.92 14.40 8.92
N GLU A 118 27.43 15.34 8.12
CA GLU A 118 26.97 15.65 6.76
C GLU A 118 27.41 14.63 5.70
N THR A 119 28.25 13.65 6.04
CA THR A 119 28.62 12.51 5.17
C THR A 119 27.81 11.24 5.47
N SER A 120 26.69 11.32 6.18
CA SER A 120 25.90 10.15 6.56
C SER A 120 25.04 9.61 5.39
N PRO A 121 25.05 8.30 5.09
CA PRO A 121 24.16 7.69 4.10
C PRO A 121 22.67 7.95 4.36
N GLY A 122 22.28 8.13 5.63
CA GLY A 122 20.90 8.48 6.00
C GLY A 122 20.38 9.77 5.37
N LEU A 123 21.27 10.66 4.89
CA LEU A 123 20.88 11.88 4.19
C LEU A 123 20.28 11.61 2.80
N LYS A 124 20.47 10.41 2.21
CA LYS A 124 19.78 9.95 0.99
C LYS A 124 18.25 10.10 1.12
N LEU A 125 17.70 9.79 2.28
CA LEU A 125 16.27 9.91 2.59
C LEU A 125 15.68 11.32 2.40
N ALA A 126 16.52 12.37 2.36
CA ALA A 126 16.09 13.75 2.12
C ALA A 126 16.07 14.15 0.62
N TYR A 127 16.52 13.27 -0.28
CA TYR A 127 16.44 13.47 -1.73
C TYR A 127 15.15 12.89 -2.28
N ILE A 128 14.27 13.74 -2.79
CA ILE A 128 12.94 13.38 -3.33
C ILE A 128 12.70 14.01 -4.70
N PRO A 129 11.77 13.49 -5.53
CA PRO A 129 11.42 14.14 -6.81
C PRO A 129 10.97 15.59 -6.61
N GLN A 130 11.32 16.51 -7.52
CA GLN A 130 10.97 17.94 -7.41
C GLN A 130 9.46 18.20 -7.38
N LYS A 131 8.65 17.33 -8.00
CA LYS A 131 7.18 17.41 -8.01
C LYS A 131 6.51 16.86 -6.74
N SER A 132 7.29 16.44 -5.74
CA SER A 132 6.75 15.80 -4.53
C SER A 132 5.90 16.77 -3.68
N SER A 133 4.66 16.36 -3.42
CA SER A 133 3.86 16.89 -2.32
C SER A 133 4.10 16.08 -1.04
N LEU A 134 4.18 16.74 0.11
CA LEU A 134 4.41 16.09 1.40
C LEU A 134 3.08 15.97 2.16
N LYS A 135 2.70 14.76 2.56
CA LYS A 135 1.47 14.48 3.32
C LYS A 135 1.80 14.32 4.81
N PHE A 136 1.41 15.33 5.58
CA PHE A 136 1.68 15.44 7.01
C PHE A 136 0.42 15.34 7.88
N GLY A 137 0.52 14.59 8.98
CA GLY A 137 -0.30 14.72 10.17
C GLY A 137 0.59 15.14 11.35
N LYS A 138 0.03 15.79 12.37
CA LYS A 138 0.79 16.43 13.48
C LYS A 138 1.70 15.50 14.28
N GLU A 139 1.53 14.18 14.16
CA GLU A 139 2.20 13.14 14.96
C GLU A 139 2.95 12.12 14.08
N ILE A 140 3.05 12.34 12.76
CA ILE A 140 3.70 11.40 11.85
C ILE A 140 5.22 11.35 12.13
N GLN A 141 5.76 10.16 12.41
CA GLN A 141 7.19 10.01 12.68
C GLN A 141 8.05 10.18 11.41
N PHE A 142 7.63 9.67 10.25
CA PHE A 142 8.32 9.82 8.96
C PHE A 142 7.30 10.14 7.85
N PRO A 143 7.48 11.21 7.05
CA PRO A 143 6.44 11.68 6.12
C PRO A 143 6.21 10.73 4.95
N CYS A 144 4.97 10.66 4.49
CA CYS A 144 4.65 10.15 3.16
C CYS A 144 4.81 11.28 2.14
N ILE A 145 5.43 10.99 1.00
CA ILE A 145 5.42 11.89 -0.17
C ILE A 145 4.51 11.33 -1.26
N ASN A 146 3.99 12.19 -2.13
CA ASN A 146 3.33 11.77 -3.36
C ASN A 146 3.78 12.61 -4.57
N VAL A 147 3.92 11.96 -5.71
CA VAL A 147 4.04 12.60 -7.03
C VAL A 147 2.86 12.12 -7.87
N GLU A 148 2.13 13.06 -8.47
CA GLU A 148 0.83 12.78 -9.09
C GLU A 148 -0.05 11.95 -8.14
N ASN A 149 -0.47 10.76 -8.58
CA ASN A 149 -1.31 9.84 -7.82
C ASN A 149 -0.53 8.73 -7.08
N VAL A 150 0.80 8.81 -7.01
CA VAL A 150 1.67 7.75 -6.45
C VAL A 150 2.20 8.18 -5.08
N TYR A 151 1.87 7.43 -4.05
CA TYR A 151 2.17 7.69 -2.63
C TYR A 151 3.23 6.71 -2.15
N VAL A 152 4.34 7.21 -1.63
CA VAL A 152 5.48 6.38 -1.21
C VAL A 152 5.57 6.28 0.30
N PHE A 153 5.77 5.07 0.79
CA PHE A 153 6.02 4.75 2.20
C PHE A 153 7.32 3.95 2.36
N PRO A 154 8.06 4.15 3.47
CA PRO A 154 9.19 3.30 3.81
C PRO A 154 8.73 1.87 4.14
N GLY A 155 9.56 0.87 3.84
CA GLY A 155 9.21 -0.55 4.06
C GLY A 155 9.04 -0.98 5.53
N SER A 156 9.54 -0.18 6.49
CA SER A 156 9.43 -0.49 7.93
C SER A 156 8.01 -0.20 8.46
N PRO A 157 7.29 -1.21 9.01
CA PRO A 157 5.92 -1.03 9.51
C PRO A 157 5.78 0.10 10.54
N ARG A 158 6.80 0.29 11.40
CA ARG A 158 6.87 1.39 12.39
C ARG A 158 6.62 2.78 11.77
N TYR A 159 7.12 3.00 10.56
CA TYR A 159 7.02 4.28 9.85
C TYR A 159 5.86 4.28 8.85
N LEU A 160 5.55 3.13 8.25
CA LEU A 160 4.43 2.96 7.33
C LEU A 160 3.07 3.09 8.04
N GLU A 161 2.81 2.30 9.08
CA GLU A 161 1.48 2.14 9.65
C GLU A 161 0.84 3.46 10.15
N PRO A 162 1.53 4.34 10.92
CA PRO A 162 0.93 5.58 11.41
C PRO A 162 0.68 6.57 10.27
N SER A 163 1.60 6.63 9.32
CA SER A 163 1.57 7.53 8.16
C SER A 163 0.45 7.13 7.20
N PHE A 164 0.28 5.82 6.99
CA PHE A 164 -0.80 5.26 6.18
C PHE A 164 -2.17 5.50 6.83
N GLN A 165 -2.29 5.29 8.13
CA GLN A 165 -3.50 5.62 8.89
C GLN A 165 -3.86 7.11 8.83
N ALA A 166 -2.87 8.01 8.76
CA ALA A 166 -3.12 9.43 8.55
C ALA A 166 -3.59 9.73 7.11
N LEU A 167 -2.95 9.15 6.09
CA LEU A 167 -3.37 9.29 4.69
C LEU A 167 -4.81 8.80 4.47
N CYS A 168 -5.18 7.66 5.05
CA CYS A 168 -6.53 7.11 4.93
C CYS A 168 -7.61 8.00 5.56
N LYS A 169 -7.28 8.76 6.62
CA LYS A 169 -8.18 9.76 7.21
C LYS A 169 -8.36 10.98 6.31
N ASP A 170 -7.30 11.42 5.62
CA ASP A 170 -7.35 12.53 4.67
C ASP A 170 -8.11 12.17 3.39
N LEU A 171 -7.81 11.01 2.78
CA LEU A 171 -8.35 10.63 1.47
C LEU A 171 -9.66 9.81 1.53
N PHE A 172 -9.88 9.00 2.57
CA PHE A 172 -10.92 7.95 2.57
C PHE A 172 -11.91 8.04 3.75
N SER A 173 -12.13 9.23 4.30
CA SER A 173 -13.17 9.50 5.32
C SER A 173 -14.63 9.43 4.79
N GLY A 174 -14.90 8.58 3.80
CA GLY A 174 -16.23 8.39 3.23
C GLY A 174 -17.16 7.56 4.14
N PRO A 175 -18.50 7.69 4.00
CA PRO A 175 -19.46 6.92 4.79
C PRO A 175 -19.56 5.44 4.37
N ARG A 176 -18.83 5.02 3.34
CA ARG A 176 -18.89 3.66 2.79
C ARG A 176 -17.95 2.74 3.56
N LYS A 177 -18.47 1.62 4.04
CA LYS A 177 -17.68 0.56 4.68
C LYS A 177 -18.14 -0.79 4.15
N PHE A 178 -17.21 -1.72 3.94
CA PHE A 178 -17.59 -3.09 3.60
C PHE A 178 -18.06 -3.82 4.86
N ILE A 179 -19.27 -4.38 4.81
CA ILE A 179 -19.77 -5.25 5.87
C ILE A 179 -19.30 -6.67 5.58
N LYS A 180 -18.62 -7.29 6.55
CA LYS A 180 -18.20 -8.69 6.51
C LYS A 180 -18.94 -9.45 7.60
N LYS A 181 -19.50 -10.61 7.27
CA LYS A 181 -19.94 -11.62 8.24
C LYS A 181 -19.19 -12.92 7.96
N LYS A 182 -18.90 -13.70 9.01
CA LYS A 182 -18.33 -15.04 8.92
C LYS A 182 -19.34 -16.02 9.50
N LEU A 183 -19.63 -17.10 8.78
CA LEU A 183 -20.24 -18.29 9.37
C LEU A 183 -19.14 -19.33 9.63
N CYS A 184 -19.30 -20.07 10.72
CA CYS A 184 -18.53 -21.27 11.03
C CYS A 184 -19.50 -22.45 10.93
N ILE A 185 -19.19 -23.46 10.10
CA ILE A 185 -20.01 -24.65 9.91
C ILE A 185 -19.12 -25.90 9.89
N ASN A 186 -19.56 -26.97 10.55
CA ASN A 186 -18.78 -28.20 10.72
C ASN A 186 -19.13 -29.24 9.64
N VAL A 187 -18.89 -28.89 8.38
CA VAL A 187 -19.18 -29.69 7.18
C VAL A 187 -18.11 -29.47 6.11
N THR A 188 -17.95 -30.43 5.19
CA THR A 188 -17.05 -30.30 4.04
C THR A 188 -17.58 -29.28 3.02
N GLU A 189 -16.68 -28.64 2.28
CA GLU A 189 -17.03 -27.58 1.31
C GLU A 189 -17.95 -28.08 0.19
N GLU A 190 -17.75 -29.32 -0.25
CA GLU A 190 -18.59 -30.01 -1.25
C GLU A 190 -20.09 -29.95 -0.91
N LEU A 191 -20.45 -30.12 0.37
CA LEU A 191 -21.86 -30.14 0.81
C LEU A 191 -22.56 -28.78 0.67
N PHE A 192 -21.83 -27.68 0.52
CA PHE A 192 -22.40 -26.33 0.39
C PHE A 192 -21.90 -25.52 -0.81
N ALA A 193 -20.98 -26.05 -1.62
CA ALA A 193 -20.45 -25.38 -2.83
C ALA A 193 -21.55 -25.00 -3.84
N ASN A 194 -22.55 -25.86 -4.02
CA ASN A 194 -23.71 -25.57 -4.87
C ASN A 194 -24.57 -24.42 -4.29
N ALA A 195 -24.79 -24.39 -2.98
CA ALA A 195 -25.52 -23.30 -2.33
C ALA A 195 -24.78 -21.96 -2.43
N LEU A 196 -23.45 -21.95 -2.22
CA LEU A 196 -22.59 -20.79 -2.45
C LEU A 196 -22.68 -20.29 -3.90
N THR A 197 -22.68 -21.21 -4.87
CA THR A 197 -22.81 -20.88 -6.29
C THR A 197 -24.16 -20.23 -6.62
N THR A 198 -25.24 -20.67 -5.98
CA THR A 198 -26.57 -20.06 -6.13
C THR A 198 -26.61 -18.65 -5.52
N VAL A 199 -26.25 -18.47 -4.25
CA VAL A 199 -26.33 -17.13 -3.61
C VAL A 199 -25.35 -16.13 -4.22
N SER A 200 -24.21 -16.59 -4.75
CA SER A 200 -23.27 -15.70 -5.48
C SER A 200 -23.78 -15.26 -6.86
N LYS A 201 -24.79 -15.93 -7.42
CA LYS A 201 -25.51 -15.48 -8.64
C LYS A 201 -26.69 -14.57 -8.28
N GLU A 202 -27.39 -14.88 -7.19
CA GLU A 202 -28.54 -14.12 -6.69
C GLU A 202 -28.14 -12.74 -6.15
N PHE A 203 -27.00 -12.64 -5.46
CA PHE A 203 -26.50 -11.40 -4.85
C PHE A 203 -25.15 -10.97 -5.47
N PRO A 204 -25.10 -10.55 -6.75
CA PRO A 204 -23.85 -10.27 -7.48
C PRO A 204 -23.01 -9.10 -6.93
N HIS A 205 -23.58 -8.30 -6.02
CA HIS A 205 -22.87 -7.23 -5.30
C HIS A 205 -22.23 -7.70 -3.98
N VAL A 206 -22.52 -8.92 -3.53
CA VAL A 206 -21.96 -9.54 -2.32
C VAL A 206 -20.86 -10.53 -2.69
N LYS A 207 -19.71 -10.44 -2.02
CA LYS A 207 -18.66 -11.46 -2.13
C LYS A 207 -18.92 -12.60 -1.15
N PHE A 208 -19.13 -13.80 -1.68
CA PHE A 208 -19.07 -15.05 -0.92
C PHE A 208 -17.71 -15.71 -1.11
N GLY A 209 -17.37 -16.65 -0.22
CA GLY A 209 -16.14 -17.44 -0.30
C GLY A 209 -16.01 -18.40 0.87
N SER A 210 -15.50 -19.60 0.60
CA SER A 210 -15.12 -20.57 1.61
C SER A 210 -13.66 -20.40 2.00
N TYR A 211 -13.33 -20.76 3.23
CA TYR A 211 -11.98 -20.73 3.79
C TYR A 211 -11.82 -21.89 4.78
N PRO A 212 -11.40 -23.08 4.30
CA PRO A 212 -11.17 -24.23 5.16
C PRO A 212 -10.15 -23.93 6.27
N VAL A 213 -10.39 -24.47 7.47
CA VAL A 213 -9.46 -24.41 8.60
C VAL A 213 -9.18 -25.83 9.10
N ALA A 214 -7.90 -26.14 9.35
CA ALA A 214 -7.47 -27.47 9.78
C ALA A 214 -7.72 -27.75 11.29
N ASP A 215 -8.17 -26.74 12.03
CA ASP A 215 -8.39 -26.76 13.47
C ASP A 215 -9.83 -26.34 13.81
N GLN A 216 -10.40 -26.90 14.88
CA GLN A 216 -11.77 -26.66 15.34
C GLN A 216 -11.95 -25.32 16.08
N SER A 217 -11.00 -24.38 15.93
CA SER A 217 -11.01 -23.04 16.54
C SER A 217 -12.06 -22.08 15.97
N CYS A 218 -12.98 -22.54 15.11
CA CYS A 218 -14.15 -21.79 14.65
C CYS A 218 -15.25 -21.66 15.74
N ARG A 219 -14.85 -21.39 16.99
CA ARG A 219 -15.75 -20.93 18.06
C ARG A 219 -16.19 -19.51 17.73
N GLY A 220 -17.50 -19.28 17.67
CA GLY A 220 -18.05 -18.01 17.21
C GLY A 220 -17.70 -16.83 18.11
N GLN A 221 -17.16 -15.77 17.50
CA GLN A 221 -17.30 -14.39 17.96
C GLN A 221 -18.09 -13.65 16.88
N LEU A 222 -19.05 -12.80 17.31
CA LEU A 222 -20.03 -12.11 16.46
C LEU A 222 -19.52 -10.74 15.99
#